data_AF-A0A5C7XKW2-F1
#
_entry.id   AF-A0A5C7XKW2-F1
#
_cell.length_a   1.000
_cell.length_b   1.000
_cell.length_c   1.000
_cell.angle_alpha   90.00
_cell.angle_beta   90.00
_cell.angle_gamma   90.00
#
_symmetry.space_group_name_H-M   'P 1'
#
loop_
_entity.id
_entity.type
_entity.pdbx_description
1 polymer ?
#
loop_
_entity_poly.entity_id
_entity_poly.type
_entity_poly.pdbx_seq_one_letter_code
_entity_poly.pdbx_strand_id
1 'polypeptide(L)'
;MPNADDIRWFKERFEARIRPTLAGTPIGVDLIVALACQETGEVWPVLRKKNLSDDTILALCVGDTLDADRGRRAFPQTKADLIAAPRGEEMFAIARKALVDMAAQIPAYAPAAARPNKFCHGFGLFQRDLQFFKVDPQYFLQRKYERFEDTLGQCLGELKRGLNQLGLQHRDALSDMESASVAIAYNTGRFKPEKGLKQGHFNGTKFYGEAIFDFIRLSKTVAIAPQSPALPTPSPGEAIVAPPTPVAAQGRFFKVETRVSTLRLRREPKISAPPTANVIGELPDGHPVRAVTGKAVNGFMEVETSLKGALLRGFASTQFLKADPTREEIPVVQPAPQPPRQGIVAVSMPRKPGTLTRRKDPANAHSLNEDGQPTRRGQDTDTLRAEIAKIVDWLAVDKLSHARYRPRSGATFCNIYAHDFCHLAGAYLPRVWWSPRALIDLQAGKRVEPLIGDTIFEMRANDLFRWLRDFGPEFGWRRTGTATKLQQEANQGAIGLIVALRKVEHRSGHIAVVVPETGDERARRDASGEVTSPLISQAGVRNFRYGHGSARWWTQEQFADSAFWLHA
;
A
#
# COMPACT_ATOMS: atom_id res chain seq x y z
N MET A 1 10.02 -14.77 -9.30
CA MET A 1 8.72 -14.40 -8.70
C MET A 1 7.69 -14.28 -9.80
N PRO A 2 6.44 -14.74 -9.57
CA PRO A 2 5.31 -14.53 -10.48
C PRO A 2 5.12 -13.07 -10.88
N ASN A 3 4.74 -12.85 -12.13
CA ASN A 3 4.32 -11.56 -12.66
C ASN A 3 2.86 -11.60 -13.16
N ALA A 4 2.41 -10.51 -13.80
CA ALA A 4 1.05 -10.38 -14.32
C ALA A 4 0.67 -11.49 -15.33
N ASP A 5 1.60 -11.97 -16.15
CA ASP A 5 1.34 -13.04 -17.13
C ASP A 5 1.17 -14.39 -16.44
N ASP A 6 1.91 -14.64 -15.36
CA ASP A 6 1.78 -15.85 -14.56
C ASP A 6 0.44 -15.88 -13.83
N ILE A 7 -0.01 -14.73 -13.31
CA ILE A 7 -1.34 -14.56 -12.74
C ILE A 7 -2.43 -14.74 -13.81
N ARG A 8 -2.25 -14.18 -15.00
CA ARG A 8 -3.20 -14.32 -16.11
C ARG A 8 -3.39 -15.77 -16.47
N TRP A 9 -2.29 -16.51 -16.67
CA TRP A 9 -2.32 -17.95 -16.91
C TRP A 9 -3.09 -18.68 -15.80
N PHE A 10 -2.82 -18.37 -14.54
CA PHE A 10 -3.50 -19.01 -13.42
C PHE A 10 -5.01 -18.75 -13.45
N LYS A 11 -5.43 -17.48 -13.65
CA LYS A 11 -6.84 -17.10 -13.71
C LYS A 11 -7.55 -17.79 -14.90
N GLU A 12 -6.94 -17.80 -16.08
CA GLU A 12 -7.51 -18.47 -17.28
C GLU A 12 -7.76 -19.96 -17.06
N ARG A 13 -6.91 -20.64 -16.28
CA ARG A 13 -6.97 -22.10 -16.07
C ARG A 13 -7.86 -22.51 -14.91
N PHE A 14 -7.87 -21.73 -13.83
CA PHE A 14 -8.41 -22.20 -12.55
C PHE A 14 -9.54 -21.34 -12.01
N GLU A 15 -9.73 -20.11 -12.47
CA GLU A 15 -10.70 -19.19 -11.86
C GLU A 15 -12.15 -19.70 -11.96
N ALA A 16 -12.52 -20.31 -13.08
CA ALA A 16 -13.84 -20.92 -13.27
C ALA A 16 -14.12 -22.05 -12.26
N ARG A 17 -13.08 -22.75 -11.80
CA ARG A 17 -13.15 -23.81 -10.78
C ARG A 17 -13.16 -23.22 -9.36
N ILE A 18 -12.50 -22.07 -9.15
CA ILE A 18 -12.44 -21.38 -7.86
C ILE A 18 -13.77 -20.71 -7.51
N ARG A 19 -14.33 -19.90 -8.42
CA ARG A 19 -15.46 -19.00 -8.12
C ARG A 19 -16.65 -19.69 -7.45
N PRO A 20 -17.15 -20.84 -7.92
CA PRO A 20 -18.28 -21.51 -7.28
C PRO A 20 -18.01 -21.91 -5.83
N THR A 21 -16.77 -22.28 -5.50
CA THR A 21 -16.39 -22.70 -4.14
C THR A 21 -16.32 -21.57 -3.12
N LEU A 22 -16.24 -20.32 -3.59
CA LEU A 22 -16.17 -19.13 -2.75
C LEU A 22 -17.55 -18.55 -2.41
N ALA A 23 -18.62 -19.05 -3.04
CA ALA A 23 -19.97 -18.57 -2.84
C ALA A 23 -20.37 -18.61 -1.34
N GLY A 24 -20.95 -17.52 -0.84
CA GLY A 24 -21.35 -17.38 0.56
C GLY A 24 -20.18 -17.17 1.54
N THR A 25 -18.97 -16.88 1.04
CA THR A 25 -17.82 -16.51 1.86
C THR A 25 -17.30 -15.12 1.47
N PRO A 26 -16.66 -14.37 2.39
CA PRO A 26 -16.03 -13.10 2.05
C PRO A 26 -14.71 -13.25 1.27
N ILE A 27 -14.25 -14.48 1.02
CA ILE A 27 -12.98 -14.78 0.35
C ILE A 27 -13.12 -14.44 -1.14
N GLY A 28 -12.24 -13.56 -1.61
CA GLY A 28 -12.15 -13.22 -3.04
C GLY A 28 -11.16 -14.11 -3.80
N VAL A 29 -11.35 -14.20 -5.12
CA VAL A 29 -10.44 -14.91 -6.03
C VAL A 29 -9.00 -14.39 -5.89
N ASP A 30 -8.79 -13.08 -5.73
CA ASP A 30 -7.45 -12.50 -5.66
C ASP A 30 -6.64 -12.97 -4.45
N LEU A 31 -7.29 -13.34 -3.34
CA LEU A 31 -6.62 -13.96 -2.20
C LEU A 31 -6.14 -15.38 -2.54
N ILE A 32 -6.96 -16.16 -3.24
CA ILE A 32 -6.58 -17.51 -3.70
C ILE A 32 -5.42 -17.44 -4.68
N VAL A 33 -5.47 -16.51 -5.64
CA VAL A 33 -4.37 -16.27 -6.58
C VAL A 33 -3.10 -15.88 -5.84
N ALA A 34 -3.18 -14.95 -4.88
CA ALA A 34 -2.01 -14.50 -4.12
C ALA A 34 -1.36 -15.62 -3.33
N LEU A 35 -2.15 -16.50 -2.70
CA LEU A 35 -1.65 -17.69 -2.03
C LEU A 35 -0.96 -18.62 -3.03
N ALA A 36 -1.60 -18.95 -4.16
CA ALA A 36 -0.99 -19.82 -5.16
C ALA A 36 0.34 -19.23 -5.69
N CYS A 37 0.40 -17.92 -5.96
CA CYS A 37 1.62 -17.21 -6.35
C CYS A 37 2.72 -17.33 -5.29
N GLN A 38 2.35 -17.17 -4.01
CA GLN A 38 3.29 -17.22 -2.90
C GLN A 38 3.79 -18.63 -2.61
N GLU A 39 2.93 -19.64 -2.71
CA GLU A 39 3.26 -21.02 -2.34
C GLU A 39 3.98 -21.78 -3.47
N THR A 40 3.57 -21.62 -4.72
CA THR A 40 4.15 -22.38 -5.86
C THR A 40 4.45 -21.53 -7.10
N GLY A 41 4.16 -20.24 -7.05
CA GLY A 41 4.33 -19.38 -8.20
C GLY A 41 5.77 -19.27 -8.72
N GLU A 42 6.78 -19.60 -7.91
CA GLU A 42 8.18 -19.59 -8.36
C GLU A 42 8.46 -20.53 -9.54
N VAL A 43 7.71 -21.63 -9.70
CA VAL A 43 7.93 -22.61 -10.78
C VAL A 43 7.12 -22.29 -12.04
N TRP A 44 6.04 -21.52 -11.94
CA TRP A 44 5.14 -21.25 -13.07
C TRP A 44 5.80 -20.57 -14.26
N PRO A 45 6.70 -19.56 -14.10
CA PRO A 45 7.35 -18.90 -15.23
C PRO A 45 8.10 -19.85 -16.17
N VAL A 46 8.52 -21.01 -15.65
CA VAL A 46 9.16 -22.10 -16.41
C VAL A 46 8.13 -23.11 -16.88
N LEU A 47 7.33 -23.69 -15.97
CA LEU A 47 6.46 -24.83 -16.30
C LEU A 47 5.40 -24.49 -17.34
N ARG A 48 4.75 -23.33 -17.24
CA ARG A 48 3.65 -22.97 -18.16
C ARG A 48 4.10 -22.76 -19.62
N LYS A 49 5.40 -22.58 -19.85
CA LYS A 49 5.99 -22.38 -21.18
C LYS A 49 6.43 -23.68 -21.86
N LYS A 50 6.30 -24.82 -21.17
CA LYS A 50 6.77 -26.14 -21.62
C LYS A 50 5.69 -27.01 -22.26
N ASN A 51 4.53 -26.43 -22.59
CA ASN A 51 3.38 -27.15 -23.17
C ASN A 51 2.98 -28.41 -22.36
N LEU A 52 3.07 -28.33 -21.04
CA LEU A 52 2.68 -29.40 -20.13
C LEU A 52 1.17 -29.35 -19.90
N SER A 53 0.56 -30.51 -19.63
CA SER A 53 -0.84 -30.57 -19.19
C SER A 53 -1.02 -29.93 -17.81
N ASP A 54 -2.22 -29.44 -17.51
CA ASP A 54 -2.53 -28.85 -16.20
C ASP A 54 -2.27 -29.86 -15.06
N ASP A 55 -2.62 -31.13 -15.26
CA ASP A 55 -2.36 -32.22 -14.29
C ASP A 55 -0.86 -32.42 -14.05
N THR A 56 -0.04 -32.35 -15.10
CA THR A 56 1.42 -32.43 -14.95
C THR A 56 1.96 -31.22 -14.19
N ILE A 57 1.47 -30.01 -14.46
CA ILE A 57 1.90 -28.81 -13.74
C ILE A 57 1.49 -28.90 -12.26
N LEU A 58 0.29 -29.36 -11.95
CA LEU A 58 -0.19 -29.55 -10.58
C LEU A 58 0.61 -30.62 -9.83
N ALA A 59 0.96 -31.74 -10.48
CA ALA A 59 1.84 -32.75 -9.89
C ALA A 59 3.24 -32.23 -9.59
N LEU A 60 3.71 -31.26 -10.38
CA LEU A 60 4.95 -30.52 -10.17
C LEU A 60 4.76 -29.31 -9.24
N CYS A 61 3.61 -29.09 -8.62
CA CYS A 61 3.47 -28.08 -7.56
C CYS A 61 3.88 -28.68 -6.22
N VAL A 62 5.13 -29.12 -6.10
CA VAL A 62 5.73 -29.72 -4.90
C VAL A 62 7.00 -28.96 -4.54
N GLY A 63 7.46 -29.06 -3.29
CA GLY A 63 8.58 -28.23 -2.85
C GLY A 63 9.07 -28.56 -1.46
N ASP A 64 9.80 -27.61 -0.87
CA ASP A 64 10.46 -27.68 0.44
C ASP A 64 11.30 -28.95 0.64
N THR A 65 12.62 -28.84 0.47
CA THR A 65 13.57 -29.94 0.67
C THR A 65 14.44 -29.76 1.92
N LEU A 66 14.00 -28.91 2.86
CA LEU A 66 14.75 -28.62 4.09
C LEU A 66 14.60 -29.78 5.08
N ASP A 67 15.72 -30.32 5.55
CA ASP A 67 15.73 -31.32 6.63
C ASP A 67 16.16 -30.66 7.95
N ALA A 68 16.32 -31.47 9.00
CA ALA A 68 16.79 -31.05 10.33
C ALA A 68 18.06 -30.18 10.28
N ASP A 69 19.02 -30.54 9.42
CA ASP A 69 20.31 -29.85 9.24
C ASP A 69 20.18 -28.42 8.70
N ARG A 70 18.99 -28.08 8.20
CA ARG A 70 18.63 -26.75 7.69
C ARG A 70 17.50 -26.09 8.50
N GLY A 71 17.22 -26.60 9.70
CA GLY A 71 16.34 -25.96 10.68
C GLY A 71 14.89 -26.48 10.71
N ARG A 72 14.55 -27.53 9.95
CA ARG A 72 13.22 -28.16 10.04
C ARG A 72 13.04 -28.84 11.40
N ARG A 73 11.96 -28.50 12.10
CA ARG A 73 11.55 -29.14 13.38
C ARG A 73 10.27 -29.97 13.24
N ALA A 74 9.45 -29.66 12.24
CA ALA A 74 8.22 -30.38 11.95
C ALA A 74 8.52 -31.80 11.47
N PHE A 75 7.58 -32.72 11.72
CA PHE A 75 7.66 -34.06 11.16
C PHE A 75 7.53 -34.03 9.62
N PRO A 76 8.15 -34.96 8.88
CA PRO A 76 9.37 -35.67 9.24
C PRO A 76 10.57 -34.70 9.24
N GLN A 77 11.56 -34.90 10.12
CA GLN A 77 12.79 -34.09 10.09
C GLN A 77 13.86 -34.71 9.19
N THR A 78 13.79 -36.03 9.02
CA THR A 78 14.67 -36.85 8.19
C THR A 78 13.90 -37.96 7.50
N LYS A 79 14.52 -38.62 6.52
CA LYS A 79 13.98 -39.85 5.89
C LYS A 79 13.68 -40.93 6.92
N ALA A 80 14.54 -41.12 7.92
CA ALA A 80 14.36 -42.15 8.93
C ALA A 80 13.08 -41.92 9.74
N ASP A 81 12.78 -40.65 10.08
CA ASP A 81 11.53 -40.31 10.77
C ASP A 81 10.31 -40.65 9.93
N LEU A 82 10.36 -40.34 8.63
CA LEU A 82 9.24 -40.62 7.73
C LEU A 82 9.00 -42.13 7.63
N ILE A 83 10.04 -42.92 7.40
CA ILE A 83 9.96 -44.39 7.28
C ILE A 83 9.45 -45.04 8.56
N ALA A 84 9.79 -44.50 9.73
CA ALA A 84 9.28 -45.00 11.01
C ALA A 84 7.77 -44.81 11.20
N ALA A 85 7.12 -43.92 10.42
CA ALA A 85 5.67 -43.76 10.46
C ALA A 85 4.95 -44.87 9.67
N PRO A 86 3.69 -45.22 10.01
CA PRO A 86 2.90 -46.16 9.22
C PRO A 86 2.83 -45.75 7.75
N ARG A 87 3.16 -46.68 6.85
CA ARG A 87 3.27 -46.45 5.38
C ARG A 87 4.27 -45.35 4.99
N GLY A 88 5.26 -45.11 5.85
CA GLY A 88 6.30 -44.11 5.65
C GLY A 88 7.22 -44.38 4.45
N GLU A 89 7.54 -45.65 4.17
CA GLU A 89 8.34 -46.03 3.01
C GLU A 89 7.65 -45.68 1.69
N GLU A 90 6.35 -45.97 1.60
CA GLU A 90 5.52 -45.62 0.44
C GLU A 90 5.49 -44.09 0.25
N MET A 91 5.29 -43.35 1.34
CA MET A 91 5.30 -41.89 1.29
C MET A 91 6.66 -41.33 0.88
N PHE A 92 7.76 -41.90 1.39
CA PHE A 92 9.11 -41.51 0.97
C PHE A 92 9.29 -41.73 -0.54
N ALA A 93 8.85 -42.86 -1.09
CA ALA A 93 8.94 -43.13 -2.52
C ALA A 93 8.18 -42.08 -3.36
N ILE A 94 6.97 -41.72 -2.94
CA ILE A 94 6.16 -40.65 -3.59
C ILE A 94 6.89 -39.30 -3.52
N ALA A 95 7.29 -38.89 -2.31
CA ALA A 95 7.95 -37.60 -2.06
C ALA A 95 9.29 -37.47 -2.79
N ARG A 96 10.04 -38.57 -2.87
CA ARG A 96 11.30 -38.65 -3.60
C ARG A 96 11.07 -38.56 -5.10
N LYS A 97 10.10 -39.31 -5.63
CA LYS A 97 9.77 -39.25 -7.06
C LYS A 97 9.34 -37.85 -7.47
N ALA A 98 8.49 -37.20 -6.67
CA ALA A 98 8.04 -35.83 -6.91
C ALA A 98 9.23 -34.84 -7.00
N LEU A 99 10.22 -34.97 -6.11
CA LEU A 99 11.45 -34.16 -6.17
C LEU A 99 12.26 -34.41 -7.45
N VAL A 100 12.40 -35.67 -7.86
CA VAL A 100 13.14 -36.04 -9.09
C VAL A 100 12.43 -35.51 -10.33
N ASP A 101 11.11 -35.69 -10.41
CA ASP A 101 10.29 -35.18 -11.52
C ASP A 101 10.35 -33.64 -11.59
N MET A 102 10.29 -32.97 -10.43
CA MET A 102 10.49 -31.52 -10.33
C MET A 102 11.87 -31.11 -10.85
N ALA A 103 12.93 -31.77 -10.40
CA ALA A 103 14.30 -31.43 -10.79
C ALA A 103 14.57 -31.62 -12.29
N ALA A 104 13.85 -32.54 -12.95
CA ALA A 104 13.89 -32.67 -14.40
C ALA A 104 13.34 -31.44 -15.13
N GLN A 105 12.45 -30.68 -14.48
CA GLN A 105 11.83 -29.49 -15.07
C GLN A 105 12.42 -28.17 -14.56
N ILE A 106 12.85 -28.11 -13.30
CA ILE A 106 13.34 -26.91 -12.61
C ILE A 106 14.76 -27.16 -12.10
N PRO A 107 15.80 -26.63 -12.77
CA PRO A 107 17.20 -26.91 -12.45
C PRO A 107 17.61 -26.60 -11.00
N ALA A 108 16.96 -25.64 -10.34
CA ALA A 108 17.22 -25.29 -8.95
C ALA A 108 17.04 -26.47 -7.96
N TYR A 109 16.22 -27.46 -8.31
CA TYR A 109 15.97 -28.64 -7.49
C TYR A 109 16.97 -29.79 -7.74
N ALA A 110 17.81 -29.70 -8.79
CA ALA A 110 18.76 -30.76 -9.13
C ALA A 110 19.77 -31.09 -8.01
N PRO A 111 20.35 -30.13 -7.27
CA PRO A 111 21.26 -30.44 -6.17
C PRO A 111 20.59 -31.23 -5.02
N ALA A 112 19.31 -30.96 -4.74
CA ALA A 112 18.55 -31.71 -3.75
C ALA A 112 18.21 -33.12 -4.30
N ALA A 113 17.76 -33.21 -5.54
CA ALA A 113 17.47 -34.47 -6.20
C ALA A 113 18.70 -35.38 -6.34
N ALA A 114 19.92 -34.86 -6.44
CA ALA A 114 21.14 -35.67 -6.47
C ALA A 114 21.39 -36.45 -5.16
N ARG A 115 20.81 -36.01 -4.03
CA ARG A 115 21.00 -36.65 -2.71
C ARG A 115 19.93 -37.72 -2.48
N PRO A 116 20.26 -39.02 -2.34
CA PRO A 116 19.27 -40.10 -2.29
C PRO A 116 18.25 -40.01 -1.15
N ASN A 117 18.61 -39.37 -0.04
CA ASN A 117 17.75 -39.24 1.13
C ASN A 117 16.92 -37.96 1.17
N LYS A 118 17.06 -37.07 0.17
CA LYS A 118 16.24 -35.85 0.05
C LYS A 118 14.91 -36.14 -0.65
N PHE A 119 13.85 -35.50 -0.18
CA PHE A 119 12.49 -35.62 -0.70
C PHE A 119 11.73 -34.30 -0.46
N CYS A 120 10.57 -34.14 -1.11
CA CYS A 120 9.70 -32.98 -0.91
C CYS A 120 8.93 -33.07 0.42
N HIS A 121 8.76 -31.93 1.09
CA HIS A 121 7.90 -31.78 2.27
C HIS A 121 6.63 -30.98 1.95
N GLY A 122 6.65 -30.11 0.94
CA GLY A 122 5.49 -29.34 0.52
C GLY A 122 4.77 -29.99 -0.67
N PHE A 123 3.46 -30.16 -0.58
CA PHE A 123 2.64 -30.85 -1.59
C PHE A 123 1.43 -30.04 -2.06
N GLY A 124 1.31 -29.91 -3.38
CA GLY A 124 0.20 -29.28 -4.07
C GLY A 124 0.35 -27.77 -4.23
N LEU A 125 -0.56 -27.19 -5.00
CA LEU A 125 -0.54 -25.77 -5.40
C LEU A 125 -0.46 -24.79 -4.21
N PHE A 126 -1.03 -25.16 -3.06
CA PHE A 126 -1.04 -24.37 -1.82
C PHE A 126 -0.08 -24.91 -0.74
N GLN A 127 0.87 -25.76 -1.14
CA GLN A 127 1.97 -26.32 -0.32
C GLN A 127 1.53 -26.87 1.05
N ARG A 128 0.65 -27.88 1.06
CA ARG A 128 0.35 -28.61 2.29
C ARG A 128 1.59 -29.36 2.77
N ASP A 129 2.03 -29.07 3.98
CA ASP A 129 3.26 -29.64 4.56
C ASP A 129 3.06 -31.11 4.99
N LEU A 130 4.08 -31.93 4.77
CA LEU A 130 4.12 -33.36 5.07
C LEU A 130 3.99 -33.69 6.57
N GLN A 131 4.11 -32.70 7.46
CA GLN A 131 3.81 -32.85 8.89
C GLN A 131 2.40 -33.39 9.13
N PHE A 132 1.47 -33.12 8.21
CA PHE A 132 0.10 -33.61 8.31
C PHE A 132 -0.06 -35.08 7.88
N PHE A 133 0.99 -35.74 7.40
CA PHE A 133 0.92 -37.15 6.97
C PHE A 133 0.41 -38.08 8.07
N LYS A 134 0.77 -37.83 9.34
CA LYS A 134 0.31 -38.66 10.47
C LYS A 134 -1.19 -38.57 10.73
N VAL A 135 -1.83 -37.46 10.34
CA VAL A 135 -3.25 -37.20 10.61
C VAL A 135 -4.12 -37.32 9.35
N ASP A 136 -3.53 -37.17 8.17
CA ASP A 136 -4.20 -37.26 6.87
C ASP A 136 -3.30 -37.94 5.83
N PRO A 137 -2.94 -39.23 6.03
CA PRO A 137 -2.02 -39.93 5.14
C PRO A 137 -2.60 -40.11 3.74
N GLN A 138 -3.93 -40.24 3.62
CA GLN A 138 -4.59 -40.50 2.34
C GLN A 138 -4.50 -39.32 1.38
N TYR A 139 -4.41 -38.08 1.86
CA TYR A 139 -4.16 -36.93 1.00
C TYR A 139 -2.87 -37.09 0.19
N PHE A 140 -1.81 -37.59 0.83
CA PHE A 140 -0.52 -37.75 0.19
C PHE A 140 -0.41 -39.08 -0.59
N LEU A 141 -0.83 -40.19 0.02
CA LEU A 141 -0.69 -41.53 -0.59
C LEU A 141 -1.57 -41.69 -1.83
N GLN A 142 -2.75 -41.08 -1.85
CA GLN A 142 -3.64 -41.07 -3.03
C GLN A 142 -3.31 -39.94 -4.01
N ARG A 143 -2.20 -39.22 -3.79
CA ARG A 143 -1.74 -38.11 -4.64
C ARG A 143 -2.82 -37.04 -4.87
N LYS A 144 -3.65 -36.77 -3.86
CA LYS A 144 -4.71 -35.77 -3.93
C LYS A 144 -4.16 -34.37 -4.19
N TYR A 145 -2.91 -34.12 -3.78
CA TYR A 145 -2.21 -32.86 -4.04
C TYR A 145 -1.99 -32.56 -5.54
N GLU A 146 -2.16 -33.54 -6.43
CA GLU A 146 -2.08 -33.36 -7.89
C GLU A 146 -3.41 -32.91 -8.49
N ARG A 147 -4.50 -32.98 -7.71
CA ARG A 147 -5.85 -32.60 -8.12
C ARG A 147 -6.19 -31.24 -7.55
N PHE A 148 -6.47 -30.28 -8.43
CA PHE A 148 -6.71 -28.90 -8.05
C PHE A 148 -7.82 -28.76 -7.00
N GLU A 149 -8.96 -29.45 -7.18
CA GLU A 149 -10.11 -29.41 -6.28
C GLU A 149 -9.75 -29.81 -4.84
N ASP A 150 -8.93 -30.85 -4.67
CA ASP A 150 -8.52 -31.30 -3.34
C ASP A 150 -7.59 -30.30 -2.67
N THR A 151 -6.62 -29.74 -3.43
CA THR A 151 -5.71 -28.71 -2.90
C THR A 151 -6.47 -27.44 -2.51
N LEU A 152 -7.44 -27.03 -3.34
CA LEU A 152 -8.30 -25.89 -3.08
C LEU A 152 -9.17 -26.14 -1.84
N GLY A 153 -9.74 -27.33 -1.69
CA GLY A 153 -10.52 -27.70 -0.51
C GLY A 153 -9.73 -27.56 0.80
N GLN A 154 -8.47 -28.01 0.81
CA GLN A 154 -7.59 -27.84 1.97
C GLN A 154 -7.28 -26.36 2.26
N CYS A 155 -6.94 -25.59 1.22
CA CYS A 155 -6.69 -24.16 1.32
C CYS A 155 -7.91 -23.42 1.91
N LEU A 156 -9.12 -23.68 1.39
CA LEU A 156 -10.34 -23.05 1.88
C LEU A 156 -10.68 -23.43 3.32
N GLY A 157 -10.40 -24.67 3.75
CA GLY A 157 -10.57 -25.08 5.14
C GLY A 157 -9.73 -24.23 6.10
N GLU A 158 -8.46 -24.04 5.77
CA GLU A 158 -7.53 -23.24 6.56
C GLU A 158 -7.88 -21.74 6.54
N LEU A 159 -8.31 -21.19 5.39
CA LEU A 159 -8.76 -19.81 5.29
C LEU A 159 -10.04 -19.55 6.09
N LYS A 160 -11.00 -20.49 6.09
CA LYS A 160 -12.21 -20.40 6.92
C LYS A 160 -11.88 -20.41 8.41
N ARG A 161 -10.90 -21.21 8.84
CA ARG A 161 -10.36 -21.14 10.21
C ARG A 161 -9.78 -19.77 10.51
N GLY A 162 -8.97 -19.21 9.61
CA GLY A 162 -8.41 -17.86 9.73
C GLY A 162 -9.49 -16.77 9.82
N LEU A 163 -10.54 -16.85 9.00
CA LEU A 163 -11.69 -15.93 9.08
C LEU A 163 -12.36 -15.96 10.45
N ASN A 164 -12.67 -17.14 10.97
CA ASN A 164 -13.31 -17.31 12.27
C ASN A 164 -12.43 -16.77 13.40
N GLN A 165 -11.12 -17.04 13.36
CA GLN A 165 -10.18 -16.54 14.35
C GLN A 165 -10.10 -15.01 14.38
N LEU A 166 -10.29 -14.36 13.23
CA LEU A 166 -10.24 -12.90 13.10
C LEU A 166 -11.63 -12.24 13.21
N GLY A 167 -12.71 -13.02 13.36
CA GLY A 167 -14.08 -12.49 13.40
C GLY A 167 -14.55 -11.89 12.08
N LEU A 168 -14.02 -12.36 10.95
CA LEU A 168 -14.26 -11.81 9.62
C LEU A 168 -15.24 -12.64 8.77
N GLN A 169 -15.76 -13.74 9.29
CA GLN A 169 -16.60 -14.69 8.56
C GLN A 169 -17.94 -14.11 8.09
N HIS A 170 -18.42 -13.02 8.69
CA HIS A 170 -19.69 -12.36 8.37
C HIS A 170 -19.51 -11.09 7.51
N ARG A 171 -18.30 -10.84 7.00
CA ARG A 171 -18.09 -9.75 6.04
C ARG A 171 -18.78 -10.09 4.72
N ASP A 172 -19.23 -9.07 3.99
CA ASP A 172 -19.66 -9.24 2.59
C ASP A 172 -18.45 -9.46 1.68
N ALA A 173 -17.36 -8.72 1.95
CA ALA A 173 -16.08 -8.85 1.27
C ALA A 173 -14.95 -8.41 2.20
N LEU A 174 -13.75 -8.96 1.98
CA LEU A 174 -12.54 -8.52 2.68
C LEU A 174 -11.88 -7.35 1.94
N SER A 175 -11.35 -6.38 2.71
CA SER A 175 -10.32 -5.48 2.21
C SER A 175 -9.01 -6.21 1.89
N ASP A 176 -8.08 -5.55 1.19
CA ASP A 176 -6.76 -6.13 0.90
C ASP A 176 -5.98 -6.46 2.18
N MET A 177 -6.07 -5.58 3.19
CA MET A 177 -5.41 -5.81 4.48
C MET A 177 -6.07 -6.94 5.26
N GLU A 178 -7.41 -7.04 5.26
CA GLU A 178 -8.11 -8.18 5.88
C GLU A 178 -7.75 -9.49 5.16
N SER A 179 -7.69 -9.49 3.83
CA SER A 179 -7.26 -10.65 3.03
C SER A 179 -5.85 -11.09 3.38
N ALA A 180 -4.89 -10.15 3.44
CA ALA A 180 -3.52 -10.45 3.86
C ALA A 180 -3.45 -10.90 5.34
N SER A 181 -4.30 -10.37 6.21
CA SER A 181 -4.38 -10.79 7.62
C SER A 181 -4.86 -12.24 7.75
N VAL A 182 -5.86 -12.64 6.97
CA VAL A 182 -6.33 -14.03 6.88
C VAL A 182 -5.23 -14.93 6.33
N ALA A 183 -4.48 -14.50 5.30
CA ALA A 183 -3.33 -15.25 4.79
C ALA A 183 -2.18 -15.40 5.80
N ILE A 184 -1.90 -14.36 6.60
CA ILE A 184 -0.91 -14.45 7.68
C ILE A 184 -1.38 -15.44 8.75
N ALA A 185 -2.68 -15.45 9.08
CA ALA A 185 -3.26 -16.44 9.98
C ALA A 185 -3.23 -17.86 9.39
N TYR A 186 -3.44 -18.01 8.08
CA TYR A 186 -3.23 -19.26 7.34
C TYR A 186 -1.78 -19.75 7.49
N ASN A 187 -0.79 -18.87 7.31
CA ASN A 187 0.63 -19.24 7.38
C ASN A 187 1.15 -19.49 8.80
N THR A 188 0.70 -18.70 9.79
CA THR A 188 1.32 -18.69 11.13
C THR A 188 0.40 -19.15 12.26
N GLY A 189 -0.87 -19.44 11.95
CA GLY A 189 -1.91 -19.78 12.92
C GLY A 189 -2.46 -18.58 13.70
N ARG A 190 -2.04 -17.34 13.42
CA ARG A 190 -2.58 -16.11 14.04
C ARG A 190 -2.22 -14.85 13.25
N PHE A 191 -2.84 -13.72 13.59
CA PHE A 191 -2.42 -12.40 13.13
C PHE A 191 -2.25 -11.45 14.32
N LYS A 192 -1.16 -10.69 14.35
CA LYS A 192 -0.91 -9.65 15.35
C LYS A 192 -1.04 -8.26 14.73
N PRO A 193 -2.11 -7.50 15.01
CA PRO A 193 -2.35 -6.20 14.36
C PRO A 193 -1.18 -5.21 14.47
N GLU A 194 -0.51 -5.18 15.62
CA GLU A 194 0.62 -4.28 15.89
C GLU A 194 1.83 -4.53 14.99
N LYS A 195 1.94 -5.73 14.39
CA LYS A 195 3.02 -6.09 13.45
C LYS A 195 2.67 -5.82 11.99
N GLY A 196 1.41 -5.51 11.67
CA GLY A 196 0.95 -5.28 10.29
C GLY A 196 1.35 -6.42 9.35
N LEU A 197 1.88 -6.08 8.17
CA LEU A 197 2.27 -7.07 7.15
C LEU A 197 3.61 -7.78 7.42
N LYS A 198 4.41 -7.32 8.39
CA LYS A 198 5.74 -7.89 8.71
C LYS A 198 5.62 -9.13 9.59
N GLN A 199 4.91 -10.14 9.09
CA GLN A 199 4.57 -11.39 9.75
C GLN A 199 4.65 -12.58 8.78
N GLY A 200 4.82 -13.78 9.35
CA GLY A 200 5.09 -15.01 8.59
C GLY A 200 6.56 -15.18 8.27
N HIS A 201 6.87 -16.14 7.39
CA HIS A 201 8.23 -16.43 6.98
C HIS A 201 8.91 -15.19 6.38
N PHE A 202 10.16 -14.93 6.76
CA PHE A 202 10.99 -13.86 6.19
C PHE A 202 12.02 -14.50 5.27
N ASN A 203 11.98 -14.17 3.99
CA ASN A 203 12.84 -14.80 2.97
C ASN A 203 14.23 -14.13 2.85
N GLY A 204 14.60 -13.26 3.80
CA GLY A 204 15.81 -12.45 3.76
C GLY A 204 15.60 -11.02 3.27
N THR A 205 14.52 -10.74 2.54
CA THR A 205 14.19 -9.40 2.05
C THR A 205 12.79 -8.93 2.45
N LYS A 206 11.83 -9.85 2.53
CA LYS A 206 10.41 -9.56 2.72
C LYS A 206 9.71 -10.61 3.59
N PHE A 207 8.73 -10.18 4.37
CA PHE A 207 7.84 -11.09 5.09
C PHE A 207 6.73 -11.64 4.20
N TYR A 208 6.26 -12.85 4.50
CA TYR A 208 5.13 -13.50 3.83
C TYR A 208 3.91 -12.58 3.68
N GLY A 209 3.54 -11.86 4.74
CA GLY A 209 2.39 -10.94 4.71
C GLY A 209 2.56 -9.81 3.70
N GLU A 210 3.77 -9.27 3.53
CA GLU A 210 4.07 -8.25 2.52
C GLU A 210 3.99 -8.85 1.11
N ALA A 211 4.53 -10.06 0.90
CA ALA A 211 4.49 -10.74 -0.39
C ALA A 211 3.06 -11.05 -0.84
N ILE A 212 2.22 -11.57 0.07
CA ILE A 212 0.80 -11.80 -0.19
C ILE A 212 0.09 -10.49 -0.56
N PHE A 213 0.33 -9.42 0.18
CA PHE A 213 -0.31 -8.13 -0.11
C PHE A 213 0.07 -7.61 -1.50
N ASP A 214 1.35 -7.72 -1.88
CA ASP A 214 1.83 -7.36 -3.21
C ASP A 214 1.15 -8.19 -4.30
N PHE A 215 1.00 -9.51 -4.09
CA PHE A 215 0.31 -10.38 -5.04
C PHE A 215 -1.20 -10.13 -5.11
N ILE A 216 -1.86 -9.79 -4.00
CA ILE A 216 -3.28 -9.39 -4.02
C ILE A 216 -3.44 -8.15 -4.91
N ARG A 217 -2.58 -7.14 -4.73
CA ARG A 217 -2.58 -5.91 -5.54
C ARG A 217 -2.34 -6.21 -7.01
N LEU A 218 -1.30 -6.99 -7.32
CA LEU A 218 -0.99 -7.40 -8.70
C LEU A 218 -2.12 -8.23 -9.32
N SER A 219 -2.73 -9.14 -8.57
CA SER A 219 -3.84 -9.96 -9.07
C SER A 219 -5.02 -9.11 -9.54
N LYS A 220 -5.31 -8.01 -8.84
CA LYS A 220 -6.41 -7.10 -9.17
C LYS A 220 -6.21 -6.27 -10.45
N THR A 221 -4.98 -6.17 -10.96
CA THR A 221 -4.72 -5.53 -12.27
C THR A 221 -4.90 -6.50 -13.44
N VAL A 222 -5.09 -7.79 -13.15
CA VAL A 222 -5.24 -8.84 -14.15
C VAL A 222 -6.68 -9.37 -14.13
N ALA A 223 -7.36 -9.28 -15.27
CA ALA A 223 -8.65 -9.90 -15.48
C ALA A 223 -8.64 -10.82 -16.70
N ILE A 224 -9.59 -11.76 -16.70
CA ILE A 224 -9.91 -12.64 -17.83
C ILE A 224 -11.19 -12.13 -18.50
N ALA A 225 -11.23 -12.16 -19.83
CA ALA A 225 -12.39 -11.72 -20.58
C ALA A 225 -13.64 -12.55 -20.20
N PRO A 226 -14.84 -11.92 -20.11
CA PRO A 226 -15.16 -10.53 -20.45
C PRO A 226 -14.98 -9.53 -19.30
N GLN A 227 -14.37 -9.92 -18.17
CA GLN A 227 -14.24 -9.04 -17.00
C GLN A 227 -13.18 -7.97 -17.21
N SER A 228 -13.41 -6.79 -16.61
CA SER A 228 -12.39 -5.74 -16.48
C SER A 228 -11.61 -5.92 -15.18
N PRO A 229 -10.32 -5.53 -15.14
CA PRO A 229 -9.54 -5.60 -13.92
C PRO A 229 -10.10 -4.64 -12.87
N ALA A 230 -10.02 -5.06 -11.60
CA ALA A 230 -10.53 -4.27 -10.47
C ALA A 230 -9.66 -3.04 -10.17
N LEU A 231 -8.38 -3.08 -10.58
CA LEU A 231 -7.44 -1.98 -10.53
C LEU A 231 -6.87 -1.73 -11.94
N PRO A 232 -6.54 -0.47 -12.29
CA PRO A 232 -5.86 -0.18 -13.53
C PRO A 232 -4.46 -0.81 -13.55
N THR A 233 -4.00 -1.20 -14.73
CA THR A 233 -2.59 -1.57 -14.93
C THR A 233 -1.73 -0.32 -14.70
N PRO A 234 -0.75 -0.35 -13.80
CA PRO A 234 0.11 0.81 -13.54
C PRO A 234 1.01 1.10 -14.73
N SER A 235 1.29 2.37 -14.98
CA SER A 235 2.36 2.78 -15.90
C SER A 235 3.74 2.57 -15.25
N PRO A 236 4.83 2.52 -16.01
CA PRO A 236 6.18 2.48 -15.43
C PRO A 236 6.41 3.65 -14.47
N GLY A 237 6.91 3.34 -13.27
CA GLY A 237 7.09 4.32 -12.20
C GLY A 237 5.84 4.58 -11.36
N GLU A 238 4.71 3.92 -11.60
CA GLU A 238 3.50 4.03 -10.77
C GLU A 238 3.29 2.77 -9.91
N ALA A 239 2.89 2.95 -8.67
CA ALA A 239 2.50 1.88 -7.77
C ALA A 239 1.04 1.46 -7.99
N ILE A 240 0.75 0.19 -7.67
CA ILE A 240 -0.62 -0.33 -7.66
C ILE A 240 -1.32 0.15 -6.39
N VAL A 241 -1.99 1.30 -6.48
CA VAL A 241 -2.71 1.91 -5.36
C VAL A 241 -4.19 1.50 -5.34
N ALA A 242 -4.78 1.40 -4.14
CA ALA A 242 -6.24 1.25 -4.03
C ALA A 242 -6.96 2.45 -4.66
N PRO A 243 -8.18 2.29 -5.20
CA PRO A 243 -9.04 3.42 -5.49
C PRO A 243 -9.45 4.12 -4.18
N PRO A 244 -9.78 5.43 -4.23
CA PRO A 244 -10.38 6.11 -3.10
C PRO A 244 -11.67 5.40 -2.66
N THR A 245 -11.84 5.23 -1.35
CA THR A 245 -12.99 4.50 -0.80
C THR A 245 -14.26 5.36 -0.94
N PRO A 246 -15.35 4.84 -1.52
CA PRO A 246 -16.61 5.58 -1.62
C PRO A 246 -17.29 5.74 -0.25
N VAL A 247 -18.23 6.70 -0.18
CA VAL A 247 -19.15 6.83 0.94
C VAL A 247 -20.16 5.69 0.86
N ALA A 248 -20.30 4.92 1.94
CA ALA A 248 -21.22 3.79 2.07
C ALA A 248 -22.48 4.17 2.88
N ALA A 249 -22.44 5.24 3.67
CA ALA A 249 -23.54 5.67 4.53
C ALA A 249 -24.84 5.96 3.77
N GLN A 250 -25.93 5.31 4.19
CA GLN A 250 -27.24 5.37 3.56
C GLN A 250 -28.25 6.31 4.27
N GLY A 251 -27.86 7.00 5.36
CA GLY A 251 -28.74 7.92 6.09
C GLY A 251 -28.91 9.29 5.44
N ARG A 252 -29.65 10.21 6.05
CA ARG A 252 -30.03 11.51 5.43
C ARG A 252 -28.84 12.34 4.95
N PHE A 253 -29.05 13.12 3.87
CA PHE A 253 -28.09 14.10 3.36
C PHE A 253 -28.10 15.38 4.19
N PHE A 254 -26.90 15.89 4.48
CA PHE A 254 -26.69 17.18 5.13
C PHE A 254 -25.59 17.98 4.40
N LYS A 255 -25.62 19.30 4.58
CA LYS A 255 -24.51 20.21 4.30
C LYS A 255 -24.03 20.82 5.61
N VAL A 256 -22.71 21.02 5.69
CA VAL A 256 -22.10 21.83 6.75
C VAL A 256 -22.53 23.28 6.57
N GLU A 257 -23.06 23.92 7.62
CA GLU A 257 -23.40 25.34 7.62
C GLU A 257 -22.81 26.00 8.88
N THR A 258 -21.62 26.57 8.74
CA THR A 258 -20.91 27.30 9.81
C THR A 258 -20.84 28.80 9.54
N ARG A 259 -20.73 29.21 8.27
CA ARG A 259 -20.55 30.60 7.79
C ARG A 259 -19.35 31.37 8.35
N VAL A 260 -18.48 30.74 9.14
CA VAL A 260 -17.36 31.40 9.84
C VAL A 260 -16.05 30.61 9.69
N SER A 261 -16.08 29.30 9.87
CA SER A 261 -14.88 28.45 9.84
C SER A 261 -15.19 27.03 9.36
N THR A 262 -14.19 26.17 9.21
CA THR A 262 -14.44 24.74 9.03
C THR A 262 -15.16 24.13 10.24
N LEU A 263 -15.86 23.01 10.01
CA LEU A 263 -16.46 22.18 11.04
C LEU A 263 -15.56 20.99 11.38
N ARG A 264 -15.24 20.84 12.65
CA ARG A 264 -14.46 19.70 13.15
C ARG A 264 -15.26 18.40 13.12
N LEU A 265 -14.74 17.43 12.38
CA LEU A 265 -15.14 16.03 12.45
C LEU A 265 -14.31 15.31 13.53
N ARG A 266 -14.96 14.57 14.42
CA ARG A 266 -14.33 13.99 15.61
C ARG A 266 -14.42 12.47 15.65
N ARG A 267 -13.49 11.80 16.35
CA ARG A 267 -13.54 10.34 16.59
C ARG A 267 -14.64 9.95 17.56
N GLU A 268 -15.00 10.85 18.46
CA GLU A 268 -15.96 10.61 19.53
C GLU A 268 -17.00 11.76 19.54
N PRO A 269 -18.25 11.50 19.97
CA PRO A 269 -19.30 12.51 20.08
C PRO A 269 -19.11 13.42 21.30
N LYS A 270 -17.92 14.02 21.43
CA LYS A 270 -17.58 14.96 22.50
C LYS A 270 -16.46 15.90 22.07
N ILE A 271 -16.38 17.06 22.71
CA ILE A 271 -15.20 17.92 22.62
C ILE A 271 -14.14 17.37 23.58
N SER A 272 -12.97 17.01 23.09
CA SER A 272 -11.86 16.52 23.91
C SER A 272 -11.17 17.66 24.68
N ALA A 273 -10.33 17.31 25.67
CA ALA A 273 -9.34 18.21 26.26
C ALA A 273 -7.94 17.68 25.93
N PRO A 274 -7.13 18.38 25.10
CA PRO A 274 -7.46 19.63 24.41
C PRO A 274 -8.50 19.47 23.27
N PRO A 275 -9.15 20.57 22.81
CA PRO A 275 -10.26 20.50 21.85
C PRO A 275 -9.96 19.88 20.48
N THR A 276 -8.68 19.69 20.15
CA THR A 276 -8.21 19.12 18.88
C THR A 276 -7.81 17.65 18.97
N ALA A 277 -7.65 17.08 20.18
CA ALA A 277 -7.08 15.74 20.36
C ALA A 277 -7.88 14.63 19.65
N ASN A 278 -9.20 14.76 19.58
CA ASN A 278 -10.05 13.80 18.88
C ASN A 278 -10.52 14.25 17.48
N VAL A 279 -9.97 15.34 16.92
CA VAL A 279 -10.32 15.81 15.57
C VAL A 279 -9.63 14.93 14.53
N ILE A 280 -10.39 14.53 13.50
CA ILE A 280 -9.91 13.71 12.37
C ILE A 280 -10.05 14.39 11.01
N GLY A 281 -10.72 15.53 10.97
CA GLY A 281 -10.84 16.34 9.76
C GLY A 281 -11.52 17.67 10.04
N GLU A 282 -11.24 18.63 9.18
CA GLU A 282 -11.86 19.95 9.14
C GLU A 282 -12.70 20.02 7.86
N LEU A 283 -14.02 20.03 8.00
CA LEU A 283 -14.97 20.03 6.89
C LEU A 283 -15.25 21.48 6.46
N PRO A 284 -15.09 21.83 5.17
CA PRO A 284 -15.43 23.16 4.68
C PRO A 284 -16.91 23.52 4.90
N ASP A 285 -17.19 24.81 5.01
CA ASP A 285 -18.58 25.31 4.91
C ASP A 285 -19.19 24.90 3.56
N GLY A 286 -20.46 24.49 3.59
CA GLY A 286 -21.17 23.95 2.43
C GLY A 286 -20.81 22.51 2.06
N HIS A 287 -19.86 21.86 2.75
CA HIS A 287 -19.45 20.49 2.41
C HIS A 287 -20.57 19.47 2.66
N PRO A 288 -20.87 18.58 1.69
CA PRO A 288 -21.89 17.56 1.86
C PRO A 288 -21.41 16.43 2.77
N VAL A 289 -22.32 15.89 3.58
CA VAL A 289 -22.10 14.71 4.43
C VAL A 289 -23.34 13.82 4.45
N ARG A 290 -23.14 12.52 4.67
CA ARG A 290 -24.19 11.52 4.83
C ARG A 290 -24.29 11.08 6.28
N ALA A 291 -25.47 11.08 6.86
CA ALA A 291 -25.64 10.50 8.19
C ALA A 291 -25.45 8.97 8.13
N VAL A 292 -24.80 8.41 9.16
CA VAL A 292 -24.64 6.96 9.29
C VAL A 292 -25.87 6.36 9.96
N THR A 293 -26.12 6.72 11.22
CA THR A 293 -27.27 6.24 12.00
C THR A 293 -28.44 7.22 12.01
N GLY A 294 -28.18 8.49 11.70
CA GLY A 294 -29.14 9.60 11.81
C GLY A 294 -29.50 9.99 13.24
N LYS A 295 -28.96 9.32 14.27
CA LYS A 295 -29.21 9.60 15.68
C LYS A 295 -28.10 10.50 16.24
N ALA A 296 -28.50 11.57 16.91
CA ALA A 296 -27.57 12.44 17.61
C ALA A 296 -27.23 11.87 18.99
N VAL A 297 -25.96 11.96 19.37
CA VAL A 297 -25.42 11.62 20.70
C VAL A 297 -24.67 12.84 21.19
N ASN A 298 -25.06 13.38 22.36
CA ASN A 298 -24.44 14.58 22.95
C ASN A 298 -24.38 15.80 22.00
N GLY A 299 -25.39 15.97 21.14
CA GLY A 299 -25.40 17.05 20.14
C GLY A 299 -24.46 16.82 18.94
N PHE A 300 -23.92 15.61 18.78
CA PHE A 300 -23.15 15.21 17.60
C PHE A 300 -23.87 14.12 16.82
N MET A 301 -23.78 14.16 15.50
CA MET A 301 -24.26 13.11 14.61
C MET A 301 -23.09 12.40 13.97
N GLU A 302 -23.16 11.07 13.91
CA GLU A 302 -22.21 10.29 13.13
C GLU A 302 -22.49 10.49 11.64
N VAL A 303 -21.48 10.96 10.92
CA VAL A 303 -21.53 11.26 9.49
C VAL A 303 -20.36 10.63 8.76
N GLU A 304 -20.55 10.43 7.47
CA GLU A 304 -19.54 9.96 6.53
C GLU A 304 -19.48 10.90 5.31
N THR A 305 -18.28 11.11 4.78
CA THR A 305 -18.06 11.94 3.60
C THR A 305 -16.77 11.56 2.86
N SER A 306 -16.62 12.01 1.62
CA SER A 306 -15.39 11.99 0.86
C SER A 306 -14.81 13.41 0.78
N LEU A 307 -13.78 13.67 1.58
CA LEU A 307 -13.05 14.94 1.53
C LEU A 307 -11.90 14.82 0.54
N LYS A 308 -12.15 15.20 -0.72
CA LYS A 308 -11.09 15.25 -1.76
C LYS A 308 -10.45 13.86 -2.01
N GLY A 309 -11.28 12.81 -1.96
CA GLY A 309 -10.90 11.40 -2.11
C GLY A 309 -10.67 10.66 -0.79
N ALA A 310 -10.53 11.36 0.34
CA ALA A 310 -10.44 10.73 1.65
C ALA A 310 -11.83 10.43 2.22
N LEU A 311 -12.15 9.14 2.35
CA LEU A 311 -13.29 8.72 3.17
C LEU A 311 -13.03 9.07 4.63
N LEU A 312 -13.87 9.92 5.19
CA LEU A 312 -13.87 10.29 6.60
C LEU A 312 -15.21 9.90 7.22
N ARG A 313 -15.14 9.21 8.36
CA ARG A 313 -16.30 8.85 9.18
C ARG A 313 -16.05 9.26 10.62
N GLY A 314 -16.99 9.97 11.22
CA GLY A 314 -16.88 10.46 12.58
C GLY A 314 -18.07 11.29 13.00
N PHE A 315 -17.90 12.08 14.06
CA PHE A 315 -18.96 12.84 14.71
C PHE A 315 -18.84 14.33 14.42
N ALA A 316 -19.91 14.92 13.87
CA ALA A 316 -20.04 16.34 13.57
C ALA A 316 -21.15 16.96 14.45
N SER A 317 -20.95 18.20 14.92
CA SER A 317 -21.96 18.88 15.74
C SER A 317 -23.24 19.13 14.94
N THR A 318 -24.39 18.73 15.46
CA THR A 318 -25.68 18.87 14.78
C THR A 318 -26.11 20.32 14.60
N GLN A 319 -25.55 21.24 15.39
CA GLN A 319 -25.80 22.67 15.26
C GLN A 319 -25.42 23.21 13.87
N PHE A 320 -24.44 22.58 13.22
CA PHE A 320 -23.89 23.01 11.94
C PHE A 320 -24.24 22.04 10.80
N LEU A 321 -25.17 21.12 11.00
CA LEU A 321 -25.63 20.19 9.97
C LEU A 321 -27.05 20.56 9.54
N LYS A 322 -27.17 21.06 8.30
CA LYS A 322 -28.47 21.39 7.70
C LYS A 322 -28.86 20.35 6.68
N ALA A 323 -30.12 19.93 6.70
CA ALA A 323 -30.62 18.97 5.72
C ALA A 323 -30.39 19.49 4.30
N ASP A 324 -29.84 18.65 3.44
CA ASP A 324 -29.59 19.00 2.04
C ASP A 324 -30.69 18.44 1.13
N PRO A 325 -31.58 19.30 0.58
CA PRO A 325 -32.70 18.83 -0.23
C PRO A 325 -32.28 18.37 -1.62
N THR A 326 -31.07 18.72 -2.11
CA THR A 326 -30.63 18.34 -3.46
C THR A 326 -30.32 16.84 -3.56
N ARG A 327 -29.98 16.20 -2.43
CA ARG A 327 -29.65 14.77 -2.34
C ARG A 327 -28.56 14.35 -3.33
N GLU A 328 -27.65 15.27 -3.64
CA GLU A 328 -26.52 14.99 -4.51
C GLU A 328 -25.55 14.02 -3.82
N GLU A 329 -25.17 12.97 -4.54
CA GLU A 329 -24.18 12.02 -4.06
C GLU A 329 -22.81 12.69 -3.87
N ILE A 330 -22.11 12.28 -2.81
CA ILE A 330 -20.81 12.86 -2.49
C ILE A 330 -19.78 12.32 -3.49
N PRO A 331 -19.18 13.17 -4.36
CA PRO A 331 -18.31 12.68 -5.41
C PRO A 331 -17.01 12.10 -4.82
N VAL A 332 -16.60 10.96 -5.36
CA VAL A 332 -15.29 10.37 -5.05
C VAL A 332 -14.27 10.95 -6.02
N VAL A 333 -13.41 11.84 -5.52
CA VAL A 333 -12.37 12.48 -6.34
C VAL A 333 -11.33 11.45 -6.76
N GLN A 334 -11.25 11.19 -8.07
CA GLN A 334 -10.16 10.44 -8.70
C GLN A 334 -9.09 11.42 -9.18
N PRO A 335 -7.80 11.15 -8.93
CA PRO A 335 -6.74 11.97 -9.49
C PRO A 335 -6.64 11.77 -11.00
N ALA A 336 -6.28 12.84 -11.71
CA ALA A 336 -5.99 12.78 -13.13
C ALA A 336 -4.72 11.93 -13.37
N PRO A 337 -4.71 11.06 -14.40
CA PRO A 337 -3.58 10.19 -14.68
C PRO A 337 -2.37 10.94 -15.26
N GLN A 338 -2.57 12.13 -15.82
CA GLN A 338 -1.50 12.99 -16.31
C GLN A 338 -1.78 14.45 -15.96
N PRO A 339 -0.73 15.24 -15.70
CA PRO A 339 -0.85 16.68 -15.53
C PRO A 339 -1.48 17.38 -16.75
N PRO A 340 -2.17 18.52 -16.56
CA PRO A 340 -2.68 19.33 -17.65
C PRO A 340 -1.56 19.80 -18.59
N ARG A 341 -1.83 19.76 -19.90
CA ARG A 341 -0.94 20.30 -20.95
C ARG A 341 -1.36 21.67 -21.46
N GLN A 342 -2.54 22.14 -21.06
CA GLN A 342 -3.11 23.44 -21.40
C GLN A 342 -3.81 24.02 -20.18
N GLY A 343 -4.07 25.34 -20.18
CA GLY A 343 -4.65 26.03 -19.04
C GLY A 343 -3.67 26.13 -17.87
N ILE A 344 -4.10 25.72 -16.68
CA ILE A 344 -3.28 25.71 -15.46
C ILE A 344 -2.30 24.53 -15.52
N VAL A 345 -1.11 24.77 -16.08
CA VAL A 345 -0.06 23.76 -16.29
C VAL A 345 0.99 23.77 -15.18
N ALA A 346 1.73 22.66 -15.05
CA ALA A 346 2.93 22.60 -14.23
C ALA A 346 3.93 23.70 -14.61
N VAL A 347 4.61 24.26 -13.60
CA VAL A 347 5.67 25.25 -13.79
C VAL A 347 6.91 24.91 -12.97
N SER A 348 8.06 25.24 -13.56
CA SER A 348 9.39 25.14 -12.96
C SER A 348 10.10 26.47 -13.13
N MET A 349 10.96 26.82 -12.17
CA MET A 349 11.74 28.06 -12.24
C MET A 349 12.73 28.00 -13.42
N PRO A 350 12.65 28.91 -14.41
CA PRO A 350 13.57 28.93 -15.54
C PRO A 350 15.02 29.08 -15.09
N ARG A 351 15.93 28.34 -15.71
CA ARG A 351 17.35 28.34 -15.35
C ARG A 351 18.22 28.91 -16.46
N LYS A 352 19.30 29.59 -16.07
CA LYS A 352 20.36 29.95 -17.01
C LYS A 352 21.06 28.67 -17.50
N PRO A 353 21.43 28.55 -18.79
CA PRO A 353 22.18 27.41 -19.30
C PRO A 353 23.46 27.13 -18.48
N GLY A 354 23.78 25.85 -18.27
CA GLY A 354 24.98 25.42 -17.54
C GLY A 354 24.94 25.58 -16.02
N THR A 355 23.86 26.13 -15.44
CA THR A 355 23.74 26.25 -13.98
C THR A 355 23.39 24.91 -13.32
N LEU A 356 24.03 24.62 -12.19
CA LEU A 356 23.75 23.45 -11.36
C LEU A 356 23.12 23.86 -10.04
N THR A 357 22.04 23.17 -9.67
CA THR A 357 21.37 23.24 -8.39
C THR A 357 21.67 21.94 -7.66
N ARG A 358 22.43 22.04 -6.57
CA ARG A 358 23.03 20.88 -5.90
C ARG A 358 22.59 20.79 -4.45
N ARG A 359 22.55 19.57 -3.90
CA ARG A 359 22.27 19.31 -2.47
C ARG A 359 23.28 19.99 -1.56
N LYS A 360 24.52 20.17 -2.01
CA LYS A 360 25.59 20.80 -1.23
C LYS A 360 25.47 22.32 -1.08
N ASP A 361 24.66 22.95 -1.93
CA ASP A 361 24.47 24.40 -1.94
C ASP A 361 23.22 24.78 -1.13
N PRO A 362 23.11 26.02 -0.64
CA PRO A 362 21.88 26.49 0.00
C PRO A 362 20.67 26.34 -0.91
N ALA A 363 19.53 26.03 -0.29
CA ALA A 363 18.23 25.95 -0.95
C ALA A 363 17.86 27.25 -1.70
N ASN A 364 17.29 27.09 -2.90
CA ASN A 364 16.77 28.16 -3.74
C ASN A 364 15.48 27.70 -4.46
N ALA A 365 14.99 28.49 -5.41
CA ALA A 365 13.75 28.25 -6.15
C ALA A 365 13.84 27.16 -7.24
N HIS A 366 15.04 26.66 -7.58
CA HIS A 366 15.21 25.65 -8.61
C HIS A 366 15.16 24.23 -8.05
N SER A 367 14.64 23.30 -8.86
CA SER A 367 14.77 21.86 -8.66
C SER A 367 16.21 21.41 -8.89
N LEU A 368 16.60 20.30 -8.27
CA LEU A 368 17.92 19.68 -8.46
C LEU A 368 18.15 19.27 -9.92
N ASN A 369 19.39 19.40 -10.38
CA ASN A 369 19.81 18.97 -11.72
C ASN A 369 21.26 18.41 -11.72
N GLU A 370 21.70 17.87 -10.58
CA GLU A 370 22.96 17.12 -10.46
C GLU A 370 22.97 15.86 -11.32
N ASP A 371 24.13 15.48 -11.84
CA ASP A 371 24.30 14.18 -12.51
C ASP A 371 24.11 13.01 -11.52
N GLY A 372 23.68 11.87 -12.03
CA GLY A 372 23.49 10.65 -11.23
C GLY A 372 22.29 10.69 -10.27
N GLN A 373 21.30 11.55 -10.53
CA GLN A 373 20.03 11.54 -9.81
C GLN A 373 19.30 10.21 -9.97
N PRO A 374 18.97 9.49 -8.88
CA PRO A 374 18.10 8.34 -8.97
C PRO A 374 16.69 8.77 -9.37
N THR A 375 15.98 7.89 -10.05
CA THR A 375 14.58 8.11 -10.40
C THR A 375 13.76 6.88 -10.08
N ARG A 376 12.43 7.07 -9.96
CA ARG A 376 11.47 5.98 -9.79
C ARG A 376 10.85 5.63 -11.16
N ARG A 377 11.13 4.44 -11.68
CA ARG A 377 10.71 3.93 -13.00
C ARG A 377 10.33 2.44 -12.98
N GLY A 378 10.39 1.78 -11.83
CA GLY A 378 10.07 0.37 -11.65
C GLY A 378 8.68 0.01 -12.17
N GLN A 379 8.52 -1.25 -12.58
CA GLN A 379 7.25 -1.81 -13.06
C GLN A 379 6.63 -2.80 -12.05
N ASP A 380 7.32 -3.01 -10.94
CA ASP A 380 6.90 -3.89 -9.85
C ASP A 380 7.21 -3.22 -8.50
N THR A 381 6.48 -3.66 -7.48
CA THR A 381 6.51 -3.08 -6.14
C THR A 381 7.91 -3.08 -5.52
N ASP A 382 8.72 -4.12 -5.74
CA ASP A 382 10.05 -4.23 -5.11
C ASP A 382 11.05 -3.28 -5.76
N THR A 383 11.02 -3.18 -7.08
CA THR A 383 11.83 -2.20 -7.82
C THR A 383 11.46 -0.77 -7.39
N LEU A 384 10.18 -0.44 -7.29
CA LEU A 384 9.72 0.88 -6.84
C LEU A 384 10.21 1.21 -5.41
N ARG A 385 10.10 0.26 -4.47
CA ARG A 385 10.62 0.43 -3.09
C ARG A 385 12.13 0.67 -3.09
N ALA A 386 12.88 -0.11 -3.86
CA ALA A 386 14.33 0.03 -3.96
C ALA A 386 14.76 1.36 -4.58
N GLU A 387 14.04 1.85 -5.59
CA GLU A 387 14.28 3.16 -6.19
C GLU A 387 13.96 4.31 -5.25
N ILE A 388 12.87 4.21 -4.47
CA ILE A 388 12.58 5.18 -3.40
C ILE A 388 13.69 5.19 -2.37
N ALA A 389 14.20 4.02 -1.94
CA ALA A 389 15.32 3.95 -1.02
C ALA A 389 16.57 4.65 -1.59
N LYS A 390 16.88 4.44 -2.88
CA LYS A 390 17.96 5.15 -3.58
C LYS A 390 17.73 6.67 -3.60
N ILE A 391 16.50 7.14 -3.78
CA ILE A 391 16.15 8.57 -3.70
C ILE A 391 16.41 9.12 -2.30
N VAL A 392 15.96 8.42 -1.25
CA VAL A 392 16.21 8.81 0.15
C VAL A 392 17.71 8.88 0.44
N ASP A 393 18.47 7.88 0.03
CA ASP A 393 19.92 7.80 0.23
C ASP A 393 20.71 8.82 -0.57
N TRP A 394 20.25 9.13 -1.78
CA TRP A 394 20.84 10.19 -2.57
C TRP A 394 20.55 11.54 -1.91
N LEU A 395 19.30 11.86 -1.60
CA LEU A 395 18.98 13.14 -0.96
C LEU A 395 19.72 13.29 0.39
N ALA A 396 19.88 12.20 1.15
CA ALA A 396 20.66 12.12 2.39
C ALA A 396 20.49 13.36 3.25
N VAL A 397 19.24 13.61 3.64
CA VAL A 397 18.79 14.85 4.28
C VAL A 397 19.52 15.17 5.59
N ASP A 398 20.06 14.14 6.23
CA ASP A 398 20.84 14.14 7.46
C ASP A 398 22.33 14.45 7.27
N LYS A 399 22.85 14.38 6.04
CA LYS A 399 24.27 14.60 5.77
C LYS A 399 24.61 16.09 5.90
N LEU A 400 25.58 16.41 6.76
CA LEU A 400 26.00 17.80 7.01
C LEU A 400 26.47 18.55 5.76
N SER A 401 27.04 17.84 4.79
CA SER A 401 27.48 18.42 3.52
C SER A 401 26.33 18.77 2.58
N HIS A 402 25.09 18.38 2.87
CA HIS A 402 23.91 18.69 2.07
C HIS A 402 23.22 19.94 2.62
N ALA A 403 23.87 21.11 2.43
CA ALA A 403 23.43 22.39 2.98
C ALA A 403 22.00 22.80 2.54
N ARG A 404 21.49 22.24 1.45
CA ARG A 404 20.14 22.49 0.93
C ARG A 404 19.05 22.20 1.95
N TYR A 405 19.23 21.17 2.78
CA TYR A 405 18.24 20.73 3.76
C TYR A 405 18.57 21.12 5.19
N ARG A 406 19.76 21.71 5.41
CA ARG A 406 20.27 22.00 6.75
C ARG A 406 19.46 23.13 7.39
N PRO A 407 18.86 22.90 8.57
CA PRO A 407 18.16 23.97 9.29
C PRO A 407 19.12 25.11 9.63
N ARG A 408 18.67 26.36 9.51
CA ARG A 408 19.46 27.55 9.82
C ARG A 408 18.57 28.70 10.30
N SER A 409 18.99 29.40 11.34
CA SER A 409 18.34 30.64 11.83
C SER A 409 16.81 30.51 12.01
N GLY A 410 16.34 29.39 12.59
CA GLY A 410 14.91 29.13 12.80
C GLY A 410 14.13 28.69 11.55
N ALA A 411 14.77 28.59 10.38
CA ALA A 411 14.18 28.07 9.15
C ALA A 411 14.46 26.57 8.97
N THR A 412 13.44 25.84 8.52
CA THR A 412 13.48 24.42 8.14
C THR A 412 13.08 24.27 6.68
N PHE A 413 13.56 23.21 6.02
CA PHE A 413 13.45 23.05 4.56
C PHE A 413 12.63 21.82 4.16
N CYS A 414 11.61 21.49 4.95
CA CYS A 414 10.76 20.32 4.74
C CYS A 414 10.01 20.36 3.40
N ASN A 415 9.51 21.52 3.00
CA ASN A 415 8.87 21.75 1.70
C ASN A 415 9.83 21.52 0.53
N ILE A 416 11.09 21.95 0.65
CA ILE A 416 12.11 21.79 -0.40
C ILE A 416 12.54 20.33 -0.50
N TYR A 417 12.75 19.67 0.63
CA TYR A 417 13.04 18.24 0.66
C TYR A 417 11.92 17.40 0.03
N ALA A 418 10.66 17.69 0.35
CA ALA A 418 9.54 16.99 -0.26
C ALA A 418 9.41 17.28 -1.75
N HIS A 419 9.66 18.53 -2.18
CA HIS A 419 9.74 18.85 -3.60
C HIS A 419 10.80 18.01 -4.30
N ASP A 420 12.04 18.01 -3.79
CA ASP A 420 13.15 17.30 -4.44
C ASP A 420 12.89 15.78 -4.43
N PHE A 421 12.34 15.23 -3.35
CA PHE A 421 11.90 13.85 -3.30
C PHE A 421 10.85 13.52 -4.37
N CYS A 422 9.79 14.34 -4.47
CA CYS A 422 8.74 14.12 -5.46
C CYS A 422 9.27 14.30 -6.89
N HIS A 423 10.13 15.30 -7.13
CA HIS A 423 10.77 15.54 -8.42
C HIS A 423 11.56 14.32 -8.91
N LEU A 424 12.38 13.73 -8.04
CA LEU A 424 13.13 12.51 -8.36
C LEU A 424 12.21 11.29 -8.54
N ALA A 425 11.12 11.24 -7.78
CA ALA A 425 10.14 10.15 -7.84
C ALA A 425 9.13 10.27 -8.99
N GLY A 426 9.23 11.32 -9.82
CA GLY A 426 8.32 11.56 -10.94
C GLY A 426 6.93 12.10 -10.57
N ALA A 427 6.73 12.54 -9.32
CA ALA A 427 5.48 13.14 -8.86
C ALA A 427 5.61 14.67 -8.84
N TYR A 428 4.69 15.40 -9.50
CA TYR A 428 4.77 16.86 -9.52
C TYR A 428 4.29 17.46 -8.21
N LEU A 429 5.21 18.06 -7.44
CA LEU A 429 4.93 18.93 -6.30
C LEU A 429 5.67 20.25 -6.53
N PRO A 430 5.02 21.41 -6.60
CA PRO A 430 5.66 22.64 -7.10
C PRO A 430 6.72 23.20 -6.16
N ARG A 431 7.90 23.58 -6.68
CA ARG A 431 8.87 24.39 -5.93
C ARG A 431 8.48 25.86 -5.96
N VAL A 432 7.97 26.26 -7.12
CA VAL A 432 7.39 27.55 -7.45
C VAL A 432 6.01 27.32 -8.04
N TRP A 433 5.10 28.27 -7.88
CA TRP A 433 3.77 28.20 -8.47
C TRP A 433 3.33 29.55 -9.02
N TRP A 434 2.34 29.51 -9.92
CA TRP A 434 1.76 30.67 -10.58
C TRP A 434 1.09 31.64 -9.61
N SER A 435 1.21 32.93 -9.92
CA SER A 435 0.46 34.00 -9.25
C SER A 435 -1.03 33.91 -9.49
N PRO A 436 -1.89 34.44 -8.59
CA PRO A 436 -3.33 34.45 -8.82
C PRO A 436 -3.69 35.10 -10.15
N ARG A 437 -2.97 36.17 -10.54
CA ARG A 437 -3.17 36.81 -11.83
C ARG A 437 -2.74 35.91 -12.99
N ALA A 438 -1.56 35.29 -12.90
CA ALA A 438 -1.09 34.32 -13.89
C ALA A 438 -2.07 33.16 -14.08
N LEU A 439 -2.66 32.64 -12.99
CA LEU A 439 -3.68 31.57 -13.06
C LEU A 439 -4.92 32.00 -13.84
N ILE A 440 -5.42 33.22 -13.64
CA ILE A 440 -6.55 33.77 -14.42
C ILE A 440 -6.19 33.84 -15.90
N ASP A 441 -5.01 34.37 -16.22
CA ASP A 441 -4.58 34.52 -17.61
C ASP A 441 -4.36 33.14 -18.29
N LEU A 442 -3.78 32.17 -17.59
CA LEU A 442 -3.65 30.77 -18.04
C LEU A 442 -5.01 30.11 -18.28
N GLN A 443 -5.96 30.27 -17.36
CA GLN A 443 -7.31 29.71 -17.49
C GLN A 443 -8.05 30.31 -18.70
N ALA A 444 -7.77 31.57 -19.04
CA ALA A 444 -8.28 32.23 -20.24
C ALA A 444 -7.54 31.84 -21.53
N GLY A 445 -6.60 30.87 -21.47
CA GLY A 445 -5.82 30.41 -22.61
C GLY A 445 -4.70 31.35 -23.04
N LYS A 446 -4.37 32.37 -22.24
CA LYS A 446 -3.26 33.28 -22.54
C LYS A 446 -1.92 32.62 -22.22
N ARG A 447 -0.90 32.98 -22.98
CA ARG A 447 0.48 32.62 -22.68
C ARG A 447 0.99 33.45 -21.50
N VAL A 448 1.56 32.78 -20.50
CA VAL A 448 2.18 33.42 -19.34
C VAL A 448 3.63 32.96 -19.23
N GLU A 449 4.56 33.89 -19.12
CA GLU A 449 5.97 33.58 -18.91
C GLU A 449 6.26 33.38 -17.41
N PRO A 450 7.07 32.39 -17.01
CA PRO A 450 7.44 32.14 -15.62
C PRO A 450 8.55 33.08 -15.12
N LEU A 451 8.18 34.14 -14.42
CA LEU A 451 9.03 35.21 -13.91
C LEU A 451 8.96 35.27 -12.37
N ILE A 452 10.08 35.03 -11.70
CA ILE A 452 10.13 35.00 -10.22
C ILE A 452 9.81 36.36 -9.62
N GLY A 453 8.86 36.38 -8.67
CA GLY A 453 8.39 37.60 -8.01
C GLY A 453 7.28 38.33 -8.76
N ASP A 454 6.93 37.90 -9.98
CA ASP A 454 5.83 38.47 -10.77
C ASP A 454 4.76 37.40 -11.05
N THR A 455 5.05 36.49 -11.98
CA THR A 455 4.10 35.45 -12.39
C THR A 455 4.29 34.13 -11.65
N ILE A 456 5.44 33.90 -11.01
CA ILE A 456 5.68 32.74 -10.14
C ILE A 456 6.36 33.12 -8.82
N PHE A 457 6.13 32.31 -7.79
CA PHE A 457 6.73 32.49 -6.46
C PHE A 457 7.01 31.16 -5.75
N GLU A 458 7.94 31.19 -4.81
CA GLU A 458 8.36 30.03 -4.04
C GLU A 458 7.25 29.51 -3.10
N MET A 459 7.06 28.19 -3.11
CA MET A 459 6.03 27.54 -2.30
C MET A 459 6.55 27.16 -0.91
N ARG A 460 5.95 27.71 0.16
CA ARG A 460 6.17 27.26 1.54
C ARG A 460 5.30 26.05 1.86
N ALA A 461 5.52 25.40 3.01
CA ALA A 461 4.70 24.25 3.43
C ALA A 461 3.20 24.58 3.53
N ASN A 462 2.84 25.78 4.02
CA ASN A 462 1.44 26.23 4.07
C ASN A 462 0.84 26.41 2.66
N ASP A 463 1.65 26.88 1.71
CA ASP A 463 1.20 27.10 0.33
C ASP A 463 1.03 25.75 -0.38
N LEU A 464 1.93 24.79 -0.13
CA LEU A 464 1.80 23.42 -0.64
C LEU A 464 0.55 22.71 -0.09
N PHE A 465 0.18 22.95 1.17
CA PHE A 465 -1.08 22.43 1.72
C PHE A 465 -2.29 22.88 0.91
N ARG A 466 -2.34 24.18 0.57
CA ARG A 466 -3.43 24.76 -0.23
C ARG A 466 -3.35 24.31 -1.68
N TRP A 467 -2.15 24.27 -2.27
CA TRP A 467 -1.96 23.80 -3.64
C TRP A 467 -2.42 22.36 -3.81
N LEU A 468 -2.07 21.45 -2.90
CA LEU A 468 -2.55 20.07 -2.96
C LEU A 468 -4.08 20.01 -2.86
N ARG A 469 -4.69 20.81 -1.98
CA ARG A 469 -6.16 20.90 -1.83
C ARG A 469 -6.85 21.35 -3.12
N ASP A 470 -6.28 22.35 -3.78
CA ASP A 470 -6.94 23.09 -4.87
C ASP A 470 -6.61 22.50 -6.24
N PHE A 471 -5.35 22.10 -6.48
CA PHE A 471 -4.85 21.62 -7.77
C PHE A 471 -4.37 20.16 -7.72
N GLY A 472 -4.04 19.62 -6.55
CA GLY A 472 -3.45 18.28 -6.41
C GLY A 472 -4.10 17.18 -7.26
N PRO A 473 -5.45 17.04 -7.27
CA PRO A 473 -6.15 16.07 -8.11
C PRO A 473 -5.81 16.14 -9.59
N GLU A 474 -5.61 17.33 -10.16
CA GLU A 474 -5.23 17.49 -11.57
C GLU A 474 -3.78 17.03 -11.84
N PHE A 475 -2.95 16.95 -10.80
CA PHE A 475 -1.55 16.56 -10.86
C PHE A 475 -1.29 15.19 -10.21
N GLY A 476 -2.27 14.28 -10.23
CA GLY A 476 -2.09 12.90 -9.76
C GLY A 476 -2.23 12.70 -8.24
N TRP A 477 -2.45 13.76 -7.46
CA TRP A 477 -2.55 13.66 -5.99
C TRP A 477 -3.99 13.47 -5.53
N ARG A 478 -4.19 12.61 -4.53
CA ARG A 478 -5.48 12.50 -3.82
C ARG A 478 -5.28 12.44 -2.32
N ARG A 479 -6.32 12.81 -1.55
CA ARG A 479 -6.28 12.58 -0.10
C ARG A 479 -6.58 11.11 0.25
N THR A 480 -6.06 10.67 1.39
CA THR A 480 -6.46 9.41 2.04
C THR A 480 -6.89 9.67 3.49
N GLY A 481 -7.77 8.83 4.02
CA GLY A 481 -8.44 9.10 5.31
C GLY A 481 -7.60 8.81 6.55
N THR A 482 -6.56 7.99 6.46
CA THR A 482 -5.76 7.60 7.63
C THR A 482 -4.27 7.46 7.30
N ALA A 483 -3.44 7.67 8.31
CA ALA A 483 -2.01 7.40 8.26
C ALA A 483 -1.72 5.91 7.98
N THR A 484 -2.61 5.01 8.42
CA THR A 484 -2.54 3.57 8.12
C THR A 484 -2.62 3.31 6.62
N LYS A 485 -3.65 3.86 5.95
CA LYS A 485 -3.79 3.74 4.49
C LYS A 485 -2.59 4.38 3.79
N LEU A 486 -2.17 5.58 4.23
CA LEU A 486 -1.01 6.25 3.63
C LEU A 486 0.27 5.40 3.70
N GLN A 487 0.58 4.82 4.86
CA GLN A 487 1.74 3.94 5.01
C GLN A 487 1.62 2.67 4.17
N GLN A 488 0.42 2.08 4.09
CA GLN A 488 0.19 0.88 3.26
C GLN A 488 0.44 1.14 1.78
N GLU A 489 -0.04 2.27 1.25
CA GLU A 489 0.20 2.64 -0.15
C GLU A 489 1.67 3.05 -0.38
N ALA A 490 2.32 3.76 0.56
CA ALA A 490 3.75 4.01 0.50
C ALA A 490 4.55 2.70 0.48
N ASN A 491 4.12 1.69 1.25
CA ASN A 491 4.69 0.36 1.18
C ASN A 491 4.45 -0.31 -0.18
N GLN A 492 3.53 0.13 -1.04
CA GLN A 492 3.43 -0.35 -2.43
C GLN A 492 4.35 0.40 -3.41
N GLY A 493 5.20 1.31 -2.93
CA GLY A 493 6.07 2.14 -3.77
C GLY A 493 5.40 3.43 -4.25
N ALA A 494 4.25 3.78 -3.69
CA ALA A 494 3.57 5.05 -3.94
C ALA A 494 4.23 6.20 -3.16
N ILE A 495 3.95 7.44 -3.55
CA ILE A 495 4.48 8.63 -2.89
C ILE A 495 3.47 9.16 -1.87
N GLY A 496 3.84 9.14 -0.59
CA GLY A 496 3.00 9.61 0.50
C GLY A 496 3.53 10.89 1.15
N LEU A 497 2.63 11.84 1.43
CA LEU A 497 2.94 13.07 2.17
C LEU A 497 1.98 13.27 3.35
N ILE A 498 2.52 13.72 4.48
CA ILE A 498 1.74 14.31 5.57
C ILE A 498 2.02 15.80 5.54
N VAL A 499 0.96 16.60 5.38
CA VAL A 499 1.07 18.06 5.26
C VAL A 499 0.21 18.71 6.33
N ALA A 500 0.81 19.57 7.15
CA ALA A 500 0.11 20.28 8.22
C ALA A 500 0.22 21.79 8.05
N LEU A 501 -0.94 22.46 8.07
CA LEU A 501 -1.10 23.90 7.95
C LEU A 501 -0.91 24.55 9.32
N ARG A 502 -0.07 25.59 9.41
CA ARG A 502 0.12 26.32 10.67
C ARG A 502 -1.07 27.24 10.97
N LYS A 503 -1.50 27.32 12.25
CA LYS A 503 -2.52 28.29 12.69
C LYS A 503 -2.08 29.74 12.52
N VAL A 504 -0.81 30.01 12.85
CA VAL A 504 -0.22 31.34 12.79
C VAL A 504 0.36 31.55 11.40
N GLU A 505 -0.21 32.48 10.63
CA GLU A 505 0.04 32.63 9.19
C GLU A 505 1.50 32.89 8.81
N HIS A 506 2.22 33.68 9.62
CA HIS A 506 3.63 33.99 9.39
C HIS A 506 4.59 32.86 9.81
N ARG A 507 4.09 31.79 10.43
CA ARG A 507 4.90 30.62 10.80
C ARG A 507 4.74 29.51 9.78
N SER A 508 5.84 28.81 9.51
CA SER A 508 5.84 27.68 8.59
C SER A 508 4.99 26.51 9.11
N GLY A 509 4.21 25.93 8.19
CA GLY A 509 3.63 24.60 8.35
C GLY A 509 4.71 23.52 8.33
N HIS A 510 4.29 22.26 8.25
CA HIS A 510 5.22 21.14 8.20
C HIS A 510 4.82 20.12 7.15
N ILE A 511 5.82 19.51 6.52
CA ILE A 511 5.67 18.46 5.53
C ILE A 511 6.62 17.32 5.86
N ALA A 512 6.12 16.09 5.76
CA ALA A 512 6.92 14.89 5.90
C ALA A 512 6.61 13.94 4.75
N VAL A 513 7.66 13.31 4.21
CA VAL A 513 7.53 12.25 3.21
C VAL A 513 7.36 10.93 3.94
N VAL A 514 6.30 10.19 3.65
CA VAL A 514 6.11 8.82 4.13
C VAL A 514 6.83 7.88 3.17
N VAL A 515 7.71 7.05 3.72
CA VAL A 515 8.58 6.14 2.94
C VAL A 515 8.21 4.68 3.21
N PRO A 516 8.49 3.74 2.29
CA PRO A 516 8.25 2.33 2.49
C PRO A 516 8.95 1.78 3.74
N GLU A 517 8.28 0.92 4.50
CA GLU A 517 8.88 0.20 5.62
C GLU A 517 9.92 -0.83 5.14
N THR A 518 11.09 -0.89 5.79
CA THR A 518 12.17 -1.83 5.47
C THR A 518 12.22 -2.99 6.48
N GLY A 519 13.21 -3.89 6.38
CA GLY A 519 13.42 -4.93 7.39
C GLY A 519 13.57 -4.35 8.81
N ASP A 520 14.32 -3.24 8.90
CA ASP A 520 14.76 -2.63 10.16
C ASP A 520 13.93 -1.39 10.54
N GLU A 521 13.45 -0.63 9.56
CA GLU A 521 12.73 0.63 9.76
C GLU A 521 11.23 0.45 9.49
N ARG A 522 10.39 0.74 10.50
CA ARG A 522 8.96 0.37 10.49
C ARG A 522 8.10 1.49 11.01
N ALA A 523 6.85 1.57 10.56
CA ALA A 523 5.87 2.45 11.18
C ALA A 523 5.48 1.92 12.57
N ARG A 524 5.19 2.83 13.52
CA ARG A 524 4.68 2.45 14.84
C ARG A 524 3.16 2.31 14.77
N ARG A 525 2.66 1.20 15.32
CA ARG A 525 1.25 0.87 15.38
C ARG A 525 0.80 0.69 16.82
N ASP A 526 -0.47 0.97 17.09
CA ASP A 526 -1.09 0.59 18.37
C ASP A 526 -1.58 -0.87 18.34
N ALA A 527 -2.21 -1.32 19.44
CA ALA A 527 -2.70 -2.69 19.59
C ALA A 527 -3.79 -3.08 18.58
N SER A 528 -4.46 -2.10 17.96
CA SER A 528 -5.45 -2.34 16.89
C SER A 528 -4.81 -2.41 15.50
N GLY A 529 -3.50 -2.13 15.39
CA GLY A 529 -2.76 -2.08 14.14
C GLY A 529 -2.83 -0.72 13.43
N GLU A 530 -3.47 0.29 14.02
CA GLU A 530 -3.49 1.65 13.48
C GLU A 530 -2.12 2.30 13.57
N VAL A 531 -1.67 2.94 12.48
CA VAL A 531 -0.41 3.68 12.45
C VAL A 531 -0.54 4.95 13.29
N THR A 532 0.25 5.02 14.35
CA THR A 532 0.38 6.20 15.23
C THR A 532 1.55 7.09 14.84
N SER A 533 2.63 6.48 14.32
CA SER A 533 3.76 7.18 13.71
C SER A 533 4.16 6.49 12.41
N PRO A 534 3.83 7.05 11.24
CA PRO A 534 4.33 6.58 9.95
C PRO A 534 5.85 6.62 9.92
N LEU A 535 6.46 5.72 9.14
CA LEU A 535 7.86 5.82 8.82
C LEU A 535 8.04 6.97 7.83
N ILE A 536 8.84 7.96 8.21
CA ILE A 536 9.04 9.16 7.42
C ILE A 536 10.52 9.41 7.15
N SER A 537 10.76 10.16 6.07
CA SER A 537 12.00 10.89 5.84
C SER A 537 11.72 12.39 5.92
N GLN A 538 12.61 13.16 6.55
CA GLN A 538 12.29 14.54 6.90
C GLN A 538 13.50 15.50 6.93
N ALA A 539 13.27 16.71 6.39
CA ALA A 539 14.12 17.91 6.59
C ALA A 539 13.44 18.91 7.57
N GLY A 540 13.46 18.62 8.87
CA GLY A 540 12.75 19.38 9.89
C GLY A 540 13.70 20.10 10.85
N VAL A 541 13.29 20.28 12.11
CA VAL A 541 14.21 20.71 13.18
C VAL A 541 15.34 19.68 13.37
N ARG A 542 15.01 18.41 13.19
CA ARG A 542 15.95 17.29 13.11
C ARG A 542 15.75 16.59 11.77
N ASN A 543 16.86 16.38 11.07
CA ASN A 543 16.88 15.70 9.79
C ASN A 543 17.24 14.23 9.99
N PHE A 544 16.55 13.34 9.28
CA PHE A 544 16.83 11.92 9.25
C PHE A 544 16.24 11.30 7.99
N ARG A 545 16.89 10.26 7.46
CA ARG A 545 16.43 9.52 6.28
C ARG A 545 15.28 8.58 6.59
N TYR A 546 15.34 7.92 7.74
CA TYR A 546 14.32 7.01 8.22
C TYR A 546 14.12 7.27 9.71
N GLY A 547 12.87 7.34 10.12
CA GLY A 547 12.53 7.54 11.52
C GLY A 547 11.09 8.00 11.70
N HIS A 548 10.82 8.54 12.88
CA HIS A 548 9.48 8.93 13.30
C HIS A 548 9.49 10.33 13.90
N GLY A 549 8.40 11.06 13.67
CA GLY A 549 8.03 12.17 14.56
C GLY A 549 7.41 11.64 15.86
N SER A 550 7.03 12.56 16.76
CA SER A 550 6.13 12.23 17.86
C SER A 550 4.84 11.59 17.32
N ALA A 551 4.23 10.70 18.08
CA ALA A 551 2.97 10.06 17.71
C ALA A 551 1.93 11.11 17.30
N ARG A 552 1.33 10.91 16.13
CA ARG A 552 0.29 11.79 15.55
C ARG A 552 0.68 13.27 15.57
N TRP A 553 1.94 13.60 15.29
CA TRP A 553 2.44 14.99 15.36
C TRP A 553 1.57 16.01 14.59
N TRP A 554 0.92 15.60 13.51
CA TRP A 554 0.05 16.45 12.69
C TRP A 554 -1.24 16.90 13.39
N THR A 555 -1.61 16.30 14.53
CA THR A 555 -2.77 16.69 15.34
C THR A 555 -2.41 17.68 16.46
N GLN A 556 -1.16 18.12 16.55
CA GLN A 556 -0.72 19.07 17.59
C GLN A 556 -1.42 20.43 17.44
N GLU A 557 -1.67 21.10 18.56
CA GLU A 557 -2.48 22.33 18.63
C GLU A 557 -1.97 23.49 17.78
N GLN A 558 -0.70 23.50 17.41
CA GLN A 558 -0.11 24.54 16.56
C GLN A 558 -0.59 24.48 15.10
N PHE A 559 -1.16 23.35 14.68
CA PHE A 559 -1.68 23.14 13.33
C PHE A 559 -3.17 23.45 13.27
N ALA A 560 -3.58 24.17 12.24
CA ALA A 560 -4.98 24.49 11.96
C ALA A 560 -5.69 23.32 11.31
N ASP A 561 -4.97 22.62 10.43
CA ASP A 561 -5.46 21.49 9.66
C ASP A 561 -4.28 20.60 9.25
N SER A 562 -4.55 19.35 8.90
CA SER A 562 -3.58 18.43 8.36
C SER A 562 -4.23 17.44 7.40
N ALA A 563 -3.47 16.95 6.43
CA ALA A 563 -3.97 16.01 5.44
C ALA A 563 -2.90 14.99 5.04
N PHE A 564 -3.38 13.82 4.63
CA PHE A 564 -2.59 12.74 4.07
C PHE A 564 -2.80 12.72 2.56
N TRP A 565 -1.71 12.86 1.82
CA TRP A 565 -1.72 12.93 0.36
C TRP A 565 -0.96 11.78 -0.25
N LEU A 566 -1.52 11.24 -1.32
CA LEU A 566 -1.00 10.08 -2.04
C LEU A 566 -0.91 10.40 -3.53
N HIS A 567 0.19 9.98 -4.14
CA HIS A 567 0.38 9.89 -5.59
C HIS A 567 0.84 8.47 -5.93
N ALA A 568 0.32 7.89 -7.02
CA ALA A 568 0.70 6.55 -7.46
C ALA A 568 2.19 6.46 -7.77
#